data_AF-A0A0R3TQ75-F1
#
_entry.id   AF-A0A0R3TQ75-F1
#
_cell.length_a   1.000
_cell.length_b   1.000
_cell.length_c   1.000
_cell.angle_alpha   90.00
_cell.angle_beta   90.00
_cell.angle_gamma   90.00
#
_symmetry.space_group_name_H-M   'P 1'
#
loop_
_entity.id
_entity.type
_entity.pdbx_description
1 polymer ?
#
loop_
_entity_poly.entity_id
_entity_poly.type
_entity_poly.pdbx_seq_one_letter_code
_entity_poly.pdbx_strand_id
1 'polypeptide(L)'
;MSADSEEEIEIPIEAYQEYITAALKFAPLNLSDKNNLASLVDNVVDQIYSKYGEYLSANKSDSLKKMLKIKLQGQMNVLFDEFENFMLTSVFNIDDNAVLPEDMPQTTYSSKKHEWIKAKIKKHEEQVFLLKSAEERVNEELANIKILQNDLNIASAEVGNAVKRLFGDSTIQDVCSFVEELKQSRRRSDAS
;
A
#
# COMPACT_ATOMS: atom_id res chain seq x y z
N MET A 1 29.82 45.86 -8.13
CA MET A 1 28.36 45.96 -7.94
C MET A 1 27.73 45.12 -9.01
N SER A 2 27.36 43.89 -8.68
CA SER A 2 26.54 43.04 -9.53
C SER A 2 25.31 42.71 -8.69
N ALA A 3 24.16 43.20 -9.15
CA ALA A 3 22.87 42.82 -8.61
C ALA A 3 22.59 41.41 -9.15
N ASP A 4 22.69 40.40 -8.29
CA ASP A 4 22.03 39.13 -8.55
C ASP A 4 20.54 39.39 -8.32
N SER A 5 19.80 39.48 -9.42
CA SER A 5 18.36 39.35 -9.42
C SER A 5 18.03 37.94 -8.95
N GLU A 6 17.60 37.79 -7.70
CA GLU A 6 16.92 36.58 -7.21
C GLU A 6 15.77 36.29 -8.19
N GLU A 7 15.90 35.20 -8.95
CA GLU A 7 14.79 34.64 -9.73
C GLU A 7 13.70 34.26 -8.71
N GLU A 8 12.66 35.07 -8.60
CA GLU A 8 11.42 34.70 -7.93
C GLU A 8 10.83 33.51 -8.70
N ILE A 9 11.07 32.30 -8.18
CA ILE A 9 10.44 31.08 -8.69
C ILE A 9 8.99 31.11 -8.20
N GLU A 10 8.05 31.46 -9.09
CA GLU A 10 6.63 31.32 -8.81
C GLU A 10 6.29 29.84 -8.63
N ILE A 11 6.11 29.42 -7.39
CA ILE A 11 5.61 28.08 -7.06
C ILE A 11 4.08 28.11 -7.17
N PRO A 12 3.47 27.20 -7.95
CA PRO A 12 2.02 27.09 -8.04
C PRO A 12 1.41 26.84 -6.66
N ILE A 13 0.29 27.50 -6.36
CA ILE A 13 -0.43 27.40 -5.07
C ILE A 13 -0.77 25.93 -4.75
N GLU A 14 -1.00 25.10 -5.77
CA GLU A 14 -1.27 23.67 -5.64
C GLU A 14 -0.09 22.90 -5.02
N ALA A 15 1.15 23.24 -5.38
CA ALA A 15 2.35 22.60 -4.84
C ALA A 15 2.61 23.02 -3.38
N TYR A 16 2.31 24.28 -3.05
CA TYR A 16 2.37 24.79 -1.69
C TYR A 16 1.34 24.10 -0.77
N GLN A 17 0.14 23.88 -1.29
CA GLN A 17 -0.92 23.20 -0.57
C GLN A 17 -0.65 21.71 -0.34
N GLU A 18 0.04 21.02 -1.25
CA GLU A 18 0.40 19.62 -1.07
C GLU A 18 1.28 19.42 0.17
N TYR A 19 2.25 20.32 0.39
CA TYR A 19 3.17 20.26 1.53
C TYR A 19 2.45 20.47 2.88
N ILE A 20 1.57 21.47 2.94
CA ILE A 20 0.76 21.76 4.13
C ILE A 20 -0.27 20.63 4.37
N THR A 21 -0.87 20.11 3.32
CA THR A 21 -1.87 19.03 3.40
C THR A 21 -1.24 17.74 3.89
N ALA A 22 0.00 17.43 3.46
CA ALA A 22 0.75 16.29 3.97
C ALA A 22 1.04 16.42 5.47
N ALA A 23 1.47 17.61 5.92
CA ALA A 23 1.77 17.86 7.33
C ALA A 23 0.51 17.83 8.23
N LEU A 24 -0.61 18.40 7.78
CA LEU A 24 -1.83 18.55 8.58
C LEU A 24 -2.86 17.43 8.35
N LYS A 25 -2.64 16.58 7.35
CA LYS A 25 -3.58 15.54 6.88
C LYS A 25 -4.96 16.08 6.49
N PHE A 26 -5.05 17.38 6.21
CA PHE A 26 -6.26 18.10 5.84
C PHE A 26 -5.89 19.29 4.96
N ALA A 27 -6.63 19.50 3.86
CA ALA A 27 -6.39 20.62 2.94
C ALA A 27 -7.04 21.90 3.47
N PRO A 28 -6.28 22.98 3.75
CA PRO A 28 -6.79 24.22 4.36
C PRO A 28 -8.00 24.84 3.67
N LEU A 29 -8.09 24.74 2.33
CA LEU A 29 -9.21 25.27 1.55
C LEU A 29 -10.55 24.56 1.83
N ASN A 30 -10.54 23.37 2.44
CA ASN A 30 -11.78 22.68 2.79
C ASN A 30 -12.47 23.26 4.04
N LEU A 31 -11.89 24.28 4.69
CA LEU A 31 -12.53 24.98 5.83
C LEU A 31 -13.57 26.02 5.38
N SER A 32 -13.57 26.48 4.13
CA SER A 32 -14.42 27.56 3.63
C SER A 32 -15.78 27.06 3.09
N ASP A 33 -16.58 26.40 3.92
CA ASP A 33 -17.86 25.82 3.47
C ASP A 33 -18.99 26.89 3.39
N LYS A 34 -19.57 27.10 2.19
CA LYS A 34 -20.39 28.28 1.79
C LYS A 34 -21.91 28.15 2.07
N ASN A 35 -22.35 27.20 2.88
CA ASN A 35 -23.70 26.63 2.72
C ASN A 35 -24.90 27.33 3.40
N ASN A 36 -24.76 28.46 4.09
CA ASN A 36 -25.87 29.02 4.90
C ASN A 36 -26.47 30.38 4.47
N LEU A 37 -25.85 31.14 3.56
CA LEU A 37 -26.29 32.52 3.24
C LEU A 37 -27.63 32.58 2.47
N ALA A 38 -27.85 31.68 1.52
CA ALA A 38 -29.05 31.69 0.69
C ALA A 38 -30.33 31.47 1.51
N SER A 39 -30.28 30.56 2.48
CA SER A 39 -31.40 30.25 3.38
C SER A 39 -31.76 31.41 4.31
N LEU A 40 -30.76 32.16 4.79
CA LEU A 40 -30.93 33.31 5.66
C LEU A 40 -31.61 34.47 4.92
N VAL A 41 -31.19 34.74 3.68
CA VAL A 41 -31.79 35.80 2.86
C VAL A 41 -33.24 35.50 2.51
N ASP A 42 -33.56 34.24 2.19
CA ASP A 42 -34.95 33.84 1.93
C ASP A 42 -35.83 34.06 3.17
N ASN A 43 -35.36 33.61 4.35
CA ASN A 43 -36.12 33.72 5.60
C ASN A 43 -36.36 35.19 6.02
N VAL A 44 -35.36 36.06 5.88
CA VAL A 44 -35.51 37.49 6.20
C VAL A 44 -36.49 38.18 5.26
N VAL A 45 -36.42 37.92 3.95
CA VAL A 45 -37.33 38.55 2.99
C VAL A 45 -38.74 38.00 3.10
N ASP A 46 -38.91 36.72 3.41
CA ASP A 46 -40.21 36.11 3.69
C ASP A 46 -40.87 36.67 4.95
N GLN A 47 -40.10 36.97 5.99
CA GLN A 47 -40.62 37.66 7.19
C GLN A 47 -41.04 39.11 6.90
N ILE A 48 -40.30 39.82 6.04
CA ILE A 48 -40.67 41.17 5.58
C ILE A 48 -41.96 41.12 4.76
N TYR A 49 -42.06 40.16 3.84
CA TYR A 49 -43.26 39.96 3.04
C TYR A 49 -44.47 39.55 3.89
N SER A 50 -44.27 38.70 4.90
CA SER A 50 -45.34 38.31 5.82
C SER A 50 -45.87 39.48 6.67
N LYS A 51 -45.05 40.50 6.97
CA LYS A 51 -45.45 41.66 7.77
C LYS A 51 -45.96 42.85 6.95
N TYR A 52 -45.48 42.99 5.72
CA TYR A 52 -45.75 44.17 4.87
C TYR A 52 -46.31 43.81 3.49
N GLY A 53 -46.75 42.57 3.27
CA GLY A 53 -47.18 42.05 1.98
C GLY A 53 -48.38 42.77 1.36
N GLU A 54 -49.24 43.41 2.16
CA GLU A 54 -50.32 44.27 1.66
C GLU A 54 -49.79 45.51 0.89
N TYR A 55 -48.55 45.92 1.14
CA TYR A 55 -47.89 47.08 0.52
C TYR A 55 -46.79 46.69 -0.47
N LEU A 56 -46.51 45.40 -0.63
CA LEU A 56 -45.38 44.86 -1.40
C LEU A 56 -45.87 43.80 -2.39
N SER A 57 -45.66 44.03 -3.70
CA SER A 57 -45.96 43.01 -4.70
C SER A 57 -44.96 41.86 -4.64
N ALA A 58 -45.42 40.63 -4.90
CA ALA A 58 -44.59 39.43 -4.94
C ALA A 58 -43.34 39.61 -5.83
N ASN A 59 -43.49 40.25 -7.01
CA ASN A 59 -42.37 40.54 -7.91
C ASN A 59 -41.28 41.43 -7.29
N LYS A 60 -41.65 42.37 -6.40
CA LYS A 60 -40.69 43.23 -5.68
C LYS A 60 -39.98 42.45 -4.57
N SER A 61 -40.68 41.55 -3.91
CA SER A 61 -40.10 40.62 -2.92
C SER A 61 -39.06 39.69 -3.55
N ASP A 62 -39.39 39.07 -4.68
CA ASP A 62 -38.47 38.18 -5.40
C ASP A 62 -37.26 38.93 -5.97
N SER A 63 -37.47 40.15 -6.47
CA SER A 63 -36.38 41.03 -6.91
C SER A 63 -35.46 41.41 -5.74
N LEU A 64 -36.02 41.65 -4.55
CA LEU A 64 -35.26 41.95 -3.33
C LEU A 64 -34.45 40.73 -2.87
N LYS A 65 -35.04 39.53 -2.86
CA LYS A 65 -34.33 38.26 -2.58
C LYS A 65 -33.14 38.10 -3.51
N LYS A 66 -33.36 38.26 -4.82
CA LYS A 66 -32.31 38.12 -5.84
C LYS A 66 -31.21 39.16 -5.67
N MET A 67 -31.56 40.43 -5.42
CA MET A 67 -30.58 41.50 -5.22
C MET A 67 -29.73 41.29 -3.97
N LEU A 68 -30.35 40.92 -2.85
CA LEU A 68 -29.64 40.65 -1.60
C LEU A 68 -28.74 39.43 -1.70
N LYS A 69 -29.21 38.34 -2.32
CA LYS A 69 -28.38 37.15 -2.59
C LYS A 69 -27.15 37.51 -3.40
N ILE A 70 -27.30 38.22 -4.52
CA ILE A 70 -26.17 38.59 -5.38
C ILE A 70 -25.17 39.50 -4.64
N LYS A 71 -25.64 40.55 -3.95
CA LYS A 71 -24.75 41.48 -3.25
C LYS A 71 -24.02 40.82 -2.08
N LEU A 72 -24.75 40.08 -1.24
CA LEU A 72 -24.16 39.42 -0.08
C LEU A 72 -23.24 38.28 -0.49
N GLN A 73 -23.58 37.53 -1.55
CA GLN A 73 -22.70 36.48 -2.07
C GLN A 73 -21.43 37.08 -2.67
N GLY A 74 -21.52 38.22 -3.36
CA GLY A 74 -20.35 38.96 -3.85
C GLY A 74 -19.42 39.41 -2.71
N GLN A 75 -19.97 40.00 -1.66
CA GLN A 75 -19.19 40.41 -0.47
C GLN A 75 -18.62 39.22 0.29
N MET A 76 -19.40 38.14 0.43
CA MET A 76 -18.96 36.92 1.09
C MET A 76 -17.82 36.26 0.33
N ASN A 77 -17.87 36.24 -1.00
CA ASN A 77 -16.77 35.72 -1.82
C ASN A 77 -15.49 36.53 -1.59
N VAL A 78 -15.55 37.87 -1.66
CA VAL A 78 -14.37 38.73 -1.41
C VAL A 78 -13.78 38.48 -0.02
N LEU A 79 -14.62 38.41 1.02
CA LEU A 79 -14.16 38.13 2.38
C LEU A 79 -13.60 36.72 2.54
N PHE A 80 -14.14 35.74 1.82
CA PHE A 80 -13.58 34.38 1.82
C PHE A 80 -12.26 34.31 1.05
N ASP A 81 -12.12 35.03 -0.06
CA ASP A 81 -10.86 35.09 -0.81
C ASP A 81 -9.77 35.74 0.07
N GLU A 82 -10.11 36.82 0.79
CA GLU A 82 -9.22 37.45 1.78
C GLU A 82 -8.89 36.50 2.95
N PHE A 83 -9.87 35.76 3.45
CA PHE A 83 -9.69 34.78 4.51
C PHE A 83 -8.82 33.60 4.07
N GLU A 84 -9.07 33.03 2.88
CA GLU A 84 -8.27 31.96 2.30
C GLU A 84 -6.82 32.41 2.10
N ASN A 85 -6.62 33.63 1.59
CA ASN A 85 -5.31 34.22 1.46
C ASN A 85 -4.61 34.37 2.82
N PHE A 86 -5.31 34.85 3.85
CA PHE A 86 -4.76 34.93 5.20
C PHE A 86 -4.39 33.56 5.77
N MET A 87 -5.25 32.56 5.58
CA MET A 87 -5.00 31.19 6.05
C MET A 87 -3.76 30.59 5.38
N LEU A 88 -3.58 30.79 4.07
CA LEU A 88 -2.42 30.28 3.33
C LEU A 88 -1.13 31.03 3.66
N THR A 89 -1.18 32.37 3.72
CA THR A 89 0.03 33.21 3.83
C THR A 89 0.49 33.47 5.25
N SER A 90 -0.41 33.38 6.24
CA SER A 90 -0.11 33.78 7.63
C SER A 90 -0.28 32.64 8.63
N VAL A 91 -1.26 31.74 8.45
CA VAL A 91 -1.57 30.68 9.42
C VAL A 91 -0.87 29.37 9.07
N PHE A 92 -0.95 28.97 7.81
CA PHE A 92 -0.34 27.74 7.31
C PHE A 92 0.96 28.00 6.54
N ASN A 93 1.59 29.15 6.80
CA ASN A 93 2.81 29.48 6.12
C ASN A 93 3.98 28.60 6.60
N ILE A 94 4.51 27.78 5.70
CA ILE A 94 5.76 27.06 5.91
C ILE A 94 6.86 27.90 5.25
N ASP A 95 7.86 28.32 6.04
CA ASP A 95 9.03 29.08 5.55
C ASP A 95 9.70 28.32 4.40
N ASP A 96 10.17 29.03 3.37
CA ASP A 96 10.83 28.42 2.21
C ASP A 96 12.05 27.57 2.59
N ASN A 97 12.65 27.80 3.76
CA ASN A 97 13.77 27.03 4.31
C ASN A 97 13.35 25.97 5.34
N ALA A 98 12.07 25.86 5.67
CA ALA A 98 11.58 24.89 6.63
C ALA A 98 11.40 23.52 5.97
N VAL A 99 12.26 22.58 6.37
CA VAL A 99 12.15 21.17 5.99
C VAL A 99 11.30 20.44 7.03
N LEU A 100 10.24 19.75 6.59
CA LEU A 100 9.44 18.91 7.49
C LEU A 100 10.34 17.83 8.13
N PRO A 101 10.08 17.44 9.39
CA PRO A 101 10.88 16.41 10.07
C PRO A 101 10.98 15.08 9.31
N GLU A 102 9.99 14.79 8.46
CA GLU A 102 9.90 13.59 7.63
C GLU A 102 10.89 13.63 6.43
N ASP A 103 11.16 14.84 5.93
CA ASP A 103 12.07 15.10 4.81
C ASP A 103 13.46 15.54 5.26
N MET A 104 13.67 15.70 6.58
CA MET A 104 14.96 16.11 7.11
C MET A 104 16.01 15.06 6.73
N PRO A 105 17.01 15.40 5.90
CA PRO A 105 18.04 14.45 5.54
C PRO A 105 18.72 14.01 6.83
N GLN A 106 18.85 12.70 7.07
CA GLN A 106 19.51 12.20 8.27
C GLN A 106 20.97 12.71 8.29
N THR A 107 21.22 13.78 9.04
CA THR A 107 22.47 14.55 9.03
C THR A 107 23.66 13.84 9.66
N THR A 108 23.53 12.55 10.01
CA THR A 108 24.62 11.73 10.56
C THR A 108 24.83 10.41 9.82
N TYR A 109 24.87 10.48 8.49
CA TYR A 109 25.46 9.43 7.67
C TYR A 109 26.98 9.65 7.54
N SER A 110 27.74 9.21 8.54
CA SER A 110 29.23 9.25 8.50
C SER A 110 29.75 8.47 7.28
N SER A 111 30.76 8.97 6.58
CA SER A 111 31.46 8.26 5.49
C SER A 111 31.88 6.83 5.91
N LYS A 112 32.27 6.63 7.18
CA LYS A 112 32.56 5.30 7.73
C LYS A 112 31.33 4.38 7.79
N LYS A 113 30.16 4.93 8.16
CA LYS A 113 28.89 4.17 8.13
C LYS A 113 28.48 3.87 6.69
N HIS A 114 28.70 4.79 5.76
CA HIS A 114 28.44 4.55 4.32
C HIS A 114 29.28 3.40 3.77
N GLU A 115 30.59 3.42 4.00
CA GLU A 115 31.47 2.34 3.57
C GLU A 115 31.14 1.00 4.23
N TRP A 116 30.82 1.01 5.53
CA TRP A 116 30.40 -0.19 6.25
C TRP A 116 29.08 -0.76 5.70
N ILE A 117 28.09 0.11 5.45
CA ILE A 117 26.80 -0.31 4.87
C ILE A 117 27.01 -0.83 3.44
N LYS A 118 27.83 -0.17 2.62
CA LYS A 118 28.15 -0.61 1.26
C LYS A 118 28.85 -1.98 1.24
N ALA A 119 29.83 -2.19 2.11
CA ALA A 119 30.49 -3.48 2.27
C ALA A 119 29.52 -4.57 2.75
N LYS A 120 28.60 -4.21 3.65
CA LYS A 120 27.57 -5.13 4.14
C LYS A 120 26.56 -5.48 3.06
N ILE A 121 26.09 -4.51 2.26
CA ILE A 121 25.21 -4.74 1.11
C ILE A 121 25.88 -5.71 0.14
N LYS A 122 27.12 -5.44 -0.28
CA LYS A 122 27.87 -6.32 -1.19
C LYS A 122 27.98 -7.75 -0.65
N LYS A 123 28.28 -7.91 0.64
CA LYS A 123 28.33 -9.23 1.28
C LYS A 123 26.98 -9.95 1.22
N HIS A 124 25.87 -9.24 1.45
CA HIS A 124 24.54 -9.86 1.40
C HIS A 124 24.14 -10.19 -0.04
N GLU A 125 24.52 -9.39 -1.03
CA GLU A 125 24.34 -9.71 -2.45
C GLU A 125 25.07 -11.00 -2.85
N GLU A 126 26.33 -11.16 -2.42
CA GLU A 126 27.10 -12.40 -2.64
C GLU A 126 26.43 -13.61 -1.97
N GLN A 127 25.91 -13.44 -0.74
CA GLN A 127 25.18 -14.50 -0.03
C GLN A 127 23.87 -14.88 -0.73
N VAL A 128 23.11 -13.91 -1.23
CA VAL A 128 21.88 -14.15 -2.00
C VAL A 128 22.19 -14.93 -3.28
N PHE A 129 23.27 -14.58 -3.97
CA PHE A 129 23.70 -15.30 -5.15
C PHE A 129 24.05 -16.78 -4.84
N LEU A 130 24.79 -17.03 -3.76
CA LEU A 130 25.11 -18.39 -3.32
C LEU A 130 23.87 -19.18 -2.92
N LEU A 131 22.93 -18.55 -2.20
CA LEU A 131 21.66 -19.18 -1.81
C LEU A 131 20.83 -19.57 -3.03
N LYS A 132 20.77 -18.70 -4.04
CA LYS A 132 20.06 -19.00 -5.29
C LYS A 132 20.68 -20.18 -6.03
N SER A 133 22.01 -20.25 -6.10
CA SER A 133 22.70 -21.41 -6.70
C SER A 133 22.51 -22.70 -5.88
N ALA A 134 22.37 -22.60 -4.56
CA ALA A 134 22.04 -23.75 -3.72
C ALA A 134 20.58 -24.20 -3.93
N GLU A 135 19.64 -23.26 -4.05
CA GLU A 135 18.23 -23.52 -4.37
C GLU A 135 18.08 -24.24 -5.72
N GLU A 136 18.78 -23.78 -6.76
CA GLU A 136 18.80 -24.43 -8.08
C GLU A 136 19.29 -25.89 -7.97
N ARG A 137 20.37 -26.15 -7.24
CA ARG A 137 20.87 -27.52 -7.00
C ARG A 137 19.88 -28.39 -6.24
N VAL A 138 19.24 -27.85 -5.20
CA VAL A 138 18.22 -28.60 -4.45
C VAL A 138 17.02 -28.95 -5.34
N ASN A 139 16.62 -28.04 -6.24
CA ASN A 139 15.54 -28.30 -7.18
C ASN A 139 15.90 -29.39 -8.20
N GLU A 140 17.14 -29.40 -8.69
CA GLU A 140 17.65 -30.48 -9.56
C GLU A 140 17.67 -31.83 -8.84
N GLU A 141 18.18 -31.88 -7.62
CA GLU A 141 18.18 -33.10 -6.80
C GLU A 141 16.75 -33.58 -6.50
N LEU A 142 15.83 -32.67 -6.19
CA LEU A 142 14.43 -33.00 -5.96
C LEU A 142 13.77 -33.58 -7.22
N ALA A 143 14.09 -33.05 -8.40
CA ALA A 143 13.62 -33.60 -9.66
C ALA A 143 14.13 -35.03 -9.88
N ASN A 144 15.43 -35.27 -9.63
CA ASN A 144 16.02 -36.60 -9.71
C ASN A 144 15.40 -37.59 -8.73
N ILE A 145 15.15 -37.19 -7.48
CA ILE A 145 14.49 -38.03 -6.47
C ILE A 145 13.06 -38.40 -6.90
N LYS A 146 12.31 -37.48 -7.51
CA LYS A 146 10.97 -37.77 -8.03
C LYS A 146 10.98 -38.83 -9.14
N ILE A 147 11.97 -38.77 -10.03
CA ILE A 147 12.17 -39.79 -11.07
C ILE A 147 12.45 -41.14 -10.42
N LEU A 148 13.41 -41.21 -9.49
CA LEU A 148 13.75 -42.44 -8.77
C LEU A 148 12.56 -43.01 -7.98
N GLN A 149 11.74 -42.15 -7.38
CA GLN A 149 10.53 -42.58 -6.67
C GLN A 149 9.50 -43.19 -7.64
N ASN A 150 9.35 -42.61 -8.83
CA ASN A 150 8.48 -43.16 -9.86
C ASN A 150 8.98 -44.53 -10.36
N ASP A 151 10.28 -44.65 -10.63
CA ASP A 151 10.91 -45.90 -11.07
C ASP A 151 10.77 -46.99 -10.00
N LEU A 152 10.94 -46.64 -8.72
CA LEU A 152 10.74 -47.56 -7.60
C LEU A 152 9.28 -48.02 -7.49
N ASN A 153 8.32 -47.11 -7.69
CA ASN A 153 6.90 -47.48 -7.70
C ASN A 153 6.56 -48.43 -8.85
N ILE A 154 7.13 -48.20 -10.05
CA ILE A 154 6.98 -49.10 -11.19
C ILE A 154 7.57 -50.47 -10.88
N ALA A 155 8.83 -50.52 -10.41
CA ALA A 155 9.49 -51.77 -10.05
C ALA A 155 8.75 -52.52 -8.93
N SER A 156 8.25 -51.80 -7.92
CA SER A 156 7.45 -52.39 -6.84
C SER A 156 6.14 -52.98 -7.36
N ALA A 157 5.46 -52.29 -8.28
CA ALA A 157 4.25 -52.80 -8.93
C ALA A 157 4.56 -54.04 -9.80
N GLU A 158 5.66 -54.04 -10.55
CA GLU A 158 6.11 -55.19 -11.34
C GLU A 158 6.42 -56.40 -10.46
N VAL A 159 7.17 -56.22 -9.39
CA VAL A 159 7.45 -57.28 -8.41
C VAL A 159 6.17 -57.77 -7.76
N GLY A 160 5.27 -56.88 -7.36
CA GLY A 160 3.97 -57.24 -6.80
C GLY A 160 3.11 -58.05 -7.77
N ASN A 161 3.09 -57.66 -9.05
CA ASN A 161 2.39 -58.40 -10.10
C ASN A 161 3.04 -59.76 -10.38
N ALA A 162 4.37 -59.85 -10.38
CA ALA A 162 5.09 -61.11 -10.54
C ALA A 162 4.82 -62.07 -9.37
N VAL A 163 4.83 -61.57 -8.13
CA VAL A 163 4.48 -62.36 -6.94
C VAL A 163 3.04 -62.84 -7.02
N LYS A 164 2.08 -61.97 -7.39
CA LYS A 164 0.69 -62.39 -7.57
C LYS A 164 0.52 -63.47 -8.64
N ARG A 165 1.26 -63.35 -9.74
CA ARG A 165 1.21 -64.32 -10.84
C ARG A 165 1.79 -65.68 -10.46
N LEU A 166 2.84 -65.70 -9.64
CA LEU A 166 3.53 -66.92 -9.23
C LEU A 166 2.94 -67.58 -7.97
N PHE A 167 2.36 -66.79 -7.06
CA PHE A 167 1.93 -67.23 -5.73
C PHE A 167 0.45 -66.91 -5.42
N GLY A 168 -0.35 -66.49 -6.40
CA GLY A 168 -1.78 -66.19 -6.24
C GLY A 168 -2.04 -64.88 -5.47
N ASP A 169 -3.08 -64.82 -4.63
CA ASP A 169 -3.42 -63.62 -3.84
C ASP A 169 -2.48 -63.35 -2.64
N SER A 170 -1.33 -64.04 -2.59
CA SER A 170 -0.32 -63.86 -1.55
C SER A 170 0.37 -62.50 -1.67
N THR A 171 0.58 -61.80 -0.55
CA THR A 171 1.31 -60.53 -0.58
C THR A 171 2.83 -60.76 -0.62
N ILE A 172 3.59 -59.75 -1.06
CA ILE A 172 5.07 -59.79 -1.06
C ILE A 172 5.61 -60.15 0.34
N GLN A 173 4.96 -59.64 1.40
CA GLN A 173 5.39 -59.82 2.78
C GLN A 173 5.14 -61.25 3.27
N ASP A 174 4.07 -61.91 2.81
CA ASP A 174 3.78 -63.30 3.13
C ASP A 174 4.81 -64.24 2.49
N VAL A 175 5.18 -63.97 1.23
CA VAL A 175 6.21 -64.75 0.52
C VAL A 175 7.59 -64.56 1.18
N CYS A 176 7.94 -63.33 1.57
CA CYS A 176 9.18 -63.08 2.29
C CYS A 176 9.23 -63.81 3.64
N SER A 177 8.13 -63.80 4.39
CA SER A 177 8.04 -64.48 5.69
C SER A 177 8.15 -66.00 5.53
N PHE A 178 7.47 -66.57 4.52
CA PHE A 178 7.57 -67.98 4.17
C PHE A 178 9.00 -68.40 3.79
N VAL A 179 9.72 -67.58 3.01
CA VAL A 179 11.12 -67.84 2.64
C VAL A 179 12.05 -67.77 3.87
N GLU A 180 11.84 -66.83 4.78
CA GLU A 180 12.63 -66.73 6.01
C GLU A 180 12.36 -67.91 6.96
N GLU A 181 11.12 -68.37 7.08
CA GLU A 181 10.78 -69.60 7.82
C GLU A 181 11.43 -70.84 7.20
N LEU A 182 11.44 -70.96 5.87
CA LEU A 182 12.13 -72.03 5.16
C LEU A 182 13.65 -72.01 5.41
N LYS A 183 14.27 -70.82 5.40
CA LYS A 183 15.70 -70.67 5.72
C LYS A 183 16.00 -71.06 7.16
N GLN A 184 15.17 -70.67 8.12
CA GLN A 184 15.35 -71.03 9.53
C GLN A 184 15.16 -72.52 9.76
N SER A 185 14.16 -73.14 9.12
CA SER A 185 13.92 -74.59 9.17
C SER A 185 15.12 -75.38 8.63
N ARG A 186 15.66 -74.96 7.48
CA ARG A 186 16.86 -75.57 6.88
C ARG A 186 18.12 -75.42 7.73
N ARG A 187 18.31 -74.26 8.37
CA ARG A 187 19.44 -74.06 9.31
C ARG A 187 19.33 -74.93 10.56
N ARG A 188 18.11 -75.26 11.01
CA ARG A 188 17.89 -76.18 12.14
C ARG A 188 18.11 -77.64 11.76
N SER A 189 17.82 -78.03 10.51
CA SER A 189 18.10 -79.39 10.03
C SER A 189 19.58 -79.65 9.77
N ASP A 190 20.36 -78.64 9.37
CA ASP A 190 21.80 -78.78 9.11
C ASP A 190 22.66 -78.71 10.40
N ALA A 191 22.06 -78.37 11.54
CA ALA A 191 22.71 -78.23 12.85
C ALA A 191 22.40 -79.38 13.83
N SER A 192 21.63 -80.39 13.40
CA SER A 192 21.30 -81.61 14.14
C SER A 192 21.93 -82.84 13.51
#